data_AF-Q8MKF7-F1
#
_entry.id   AF-Q8MKF7-F1
#
_cell.length_a   1.000
_cell.length_b   1.000
_cell.length_c   1.000
_cell.angle_alpha   90.00
_cell.angle_beta   90.00
_cell.angle_gamma   90.00
#
_symmetry.space_group_name_H-M   'P 1'
#
loop_
_entity.id
_entity.type
_entity.pdbx_description
1 polymer ?
#
loop_
_entity_poly.entity_id
_entity_poly.type
_entity_poly.pdbx_seq_one_letter_code
_entity_poly.pdbx_strand_id
1 'polypeptide(L)'
;LSDVLIIEISQSDSLERMEANAFDSLLNLSEILIQNTKNLVYIGPGAFTNLPRLKYLSICNTGIQKLPDVTRIFSAEFNFILEICDNLHITTIPGNAFQGMNNESATLKLYGNGFEEIQSHAFNGTTLISLDLKENKNLRKMHNDALRGATGPNVLDISSTKLEAL
;
A
#
# COMPACT_ATOMS: atom_id res chain seq x y z
N LEU A 1 -22.48 9.30 1.40
CA LEU A 1 -21.50 8.30 0.91
C LEU A 1 -21.74 6.89 1.49
N SER A 2 -22.75 6.65 2.31
CA SER A 2 -22.96 5.37 3.02
C SER A 2 -23.16 4.15 2.11
N ASP A 3 -23.59 4.35 0.87
CA ASP A 3 -23.84 3.26 -0.10
C ASP A 3 -22.78 3.19 -1.21
N VAL A 4 -21.71 3.99 -1.10
CA VAL A 4 -20.65 3.99 -2.12
C VAL A 4 -19.86 2.69 -2.03
N LEU A 5 -19.81 1.97 -3.15
CA LEU A 5 -19.04 0.74 -3.29
C LEU A 5 -17.65 0.97 -3.88
N ILE A 6 -17.50 1.97 -4.75
CA ILE A 6 -16.26 2.26 -5.47
C ILE A 6 -16.01 3.76 -5.43
N ILE A 7 -14.79 4.15 -5.07
CA ILE A 7 -14.29 5.51 -5.21
C ILE A 7 -13.17 5.49 -6.23
N GLU A 8 -13.30 6.29 -7.28
CA GLU A 8 -12.27 6.50 -8.29
C GLU A 8 -11.85 7.97 -8.32
N ILE A 9 -10.54 8.20 -8.19
CA ILE A 9 -9.87 9.48 -8.31
C ILE A 9 -8.79 9.29 -9.38
N SER A 10 -9.10 9.68 -10.61
CA SER A 10 -8.21 9.49 -11.75
C SER A 10 -7.94 10.79 -12.50
N GLN A 11 -6.72 10.93 -13.03
CA GLN A 11 -6.32 12.02 -13.94
C GLN A 11 -6.57 13.44 -13.38
N SER A 12 -6.41 13.63 -12.07
CA SER A 12 -6.58 14.95 -11.48
C SER A 12 -5.27 15.75 -11.49
N ASP A 13 -5.30 16.91 -12.14
CA ASP A 13 -4.20 17.85 -12.18
C ASP A 13 -4.25 18.88 -11.05
N SER A 14 -5.31 18.91 -10.25
CA SER A 14 -5.51 19.92 -9.18
C SER A 14 -5.54 19.33 -7.78
N LEU A 15 -5.71 18.01 -7.62
CA LEU A 15 -5.75 17.39 -6.31
C LEU A 15 -4.33 17.28 -5.74
N GLU A 16 -3.99 18.15 -4.81
CA GLU A 16 -2.68 18.15 -4.16
C GLU A 16 -2.64 17.36 -2.85
N ARG A 17 -3.77 17.29 -2.16
CA ARG A 17 -3.87 16.77 -0.80
C ARG A 17 -5.17 16.01 -0.61
N MET A 18 -5.08 14.91 0.12
CA MET A 18 -6.22 14.22 0.70
C MET A 18 -6.21 14.48 2.21
N GLU A 19 -7.33 14.96 2.73
CA GLU A 19 -7.45 15.32 4.14
C GLU A 19 -7.48 14.09 5.05
N ALA A 20 -7.23 14.32 6.34
CA ALA A 20 -7.37 13.28 7.35
C ALA A 20 -8.80 12.69 7.33
N ASN A 21 -8.91 11.37 7.53
CA ASN A 21 -10.20 10.67 7.59
C ASN A 21 -11.08 10.81 6.34
N ALA A 22 -10.49 11.09 5.16
CA ALA A 22 -11.23 11.32 3.92
C ALA A 22 -12.23 10.21 3.54
N PHE A 23 -11.90 8.94 3.85
CA PHE A 23 -12.76 7.78 3.60
C PHE A 23 -13.15 7.04 4.89
N ASP A 24 -13.09 7.71 6.04
CA ASP A 24 -13.37 7.06 7.32
C ASP A 24 -14.77 6.44 7.38
N SER A 25 -14.82 5.18 7.86
CA SER A 25 -16.04 4.47 8.22
C SER A 25 -17.04 4.31 7.06
N LEU A 26 -16.54 4.23 5.83
CA LEU A 26 -17.33 3.83 4.67
C LEU A 26 -17.50 2.29 4.64
N LEU A 27 -18.42 1.80 5.47
CA LEU A 27 -18.58 0.38 5.78
C LEU A 27 -18.93 -0.52 4.58
N ASN A 28 -19.45 0.06 3.50
CA ASN A 28 -19.81 -0.64 2.27
C ASN A 28 -18.77 -0.51 1.15
N LEU A 29 -17.74 0.29 1.35
CA LEU A 29 -16.75 0.58 0.31
C LEU A 29 -15.92 -0.67 0.02
N SER A 30 -15.94 -1.08 -1.25
CA SER A 30 -15.24 -2.25 -1.76
C SER A 30 -13.93 -1.87 -2.45
N GLU A 31 -13.89 -0.74 -3.16
CA GLU A 31 -12.73 -0.37 -3.96
C GLU A 31 -12.39 1.12 -3.85
N ILE A 32 -11.10 1.42 -3.77
CA ILE A 32 -10.55 2.77 -3.88
C ILE A 32 -9.47 2.73 -4.95
N LEU A 33 -9.62 3.55 -5.98
CA LEU A 33 -8.68 3.70 -7.09
C LEU A 33 -8.19 5.15 -7.13
N ILE A 34 -6.91 5.38 -6.83
CA ILE A 34 -6.27 6.70 -6.91
C ILE A 34 -5.15 6.58 -7.94
N GLN A 35 -5.39 7.09 -9.15
CA GLN A 35 -4.54 6.81 -10.30
C GLN A 35 -4.22 8.08 -11.08
N ASN A 36 -2.99 8.18 -11.62
CA ASN A 36 -2.59 9.27 -12.51
C ASN A 36 -2.86 10.67 -11.94
N THR A 37 -2.69 10.84 -10.63
CA THR A 37 -2.94 12.09 -9.91
C THR A 37 -1.61 12.61 -9.38
N LYS A 38 -0.78 13.11 -10.30
CA LYS A 38 0.64 13.37 -10.05
C LYS A 38 0.90 14.51 -9.06
N ASN A 39 -0.06 15.42 -8.91
CA ASN A 39 0.06 16.53 -7.96
C ASN A 39 -0.34 16.14 -6.54
N LEU A 40 -0.95 14.96 -6.32
CA LEU A 40 -1.26 14.47 -4.97
C LEU A 40 0.05 14.10 -4.26
N VAL A 41 0.48 14.98 -3.37
CA VAL A 41 1.74 14.85 -2.61
C VAL A 41 1.52 14.44 -1.15
N TYR A 42 0.27 14.50 -0.67
CA TYR A 42 -0.06 14.26 0.73
C TYR A 42 -1.37 13.49 0.90
N ILE A 43 -1.32 12.40 1.67
CA ILE A 43 -2.49 11.69 2.16
C ILE A 43 -2.50 11.82 3.69
N GLY A 44 -3.59 12.37 4.22
CA GLY A 44 -3.76 12.63 5.64
C GLY A 44 -3.83 11.37 6.49
N PRO A 45 -3.50 11.47 7.79
CA PRO A 45 -3.61 10.35 8.72
C PRO A 45 -5.05 9.85 8.80
N GLY A 46 -5.21 8.53 8.90
CA GLY A 46 -6.52 7.91 9.01
C GLY A 46 -7.40 8.03 7.76
N ALA A 47 -6.87 8.48 6.61
CA ALA A 47 -7.63 8.58 5.37
C ALA A 47 -8.35 7.26 4.99
N PHE A 48 -7.75 6.12 5.33
CA PHE A 48 -8.28 4.78 5.09
C PHE A 48 -8.72 4.07 6.39
N THR A 49 -9.41 4.76 7.28
CA THR A 49 -9.84 4.18 8.57
C THR A 49 -11.14 3.41 8.45
N ASN A 50 -11.19 2.22 9.06
CA ASN A 50 -12.42 1.43 9.27
C ASN A 50 -13.18 1.13 7.98
N LEU A 51 -12.55 0.36 7.10
CA LEU A 51 -13.05 -0.04 5.79
C LEU A 51 -13.22 -1.57 5.71
N PRO A 52 -14.17 -2.15 6.48
CA PRO A 52 -14.25 -3.59 6.69
C PRO A 52 -14.56 -4.40 5.42
N ARG A 53 -15.15 -3.77 4.39
CA ARG A 53 -15.50 -4.39 3.10
C ARG A 53 -14.51 -4.06 1.98
N LEU A 54 -13.40 -3.37 2.27
CA LEU A 54 -12.45 -2.97 1.24
C LEU A 54 -11.72 -4.19 0.72
N LYS A 55 -11.87 -4.47 -0.57
CA LYS A 55 -11.22 -5.57 -1.30
C LYS A 55 -9.99 -5.11 -2.05
N TYR A 56 -10.02 -3.87 -2.55
CA TYR A 56 -8.98 -3.37 -3.42
C TYR A 56 -8.69 -1.90 -3.15
N LEU A 57 -7.42 -1.60 -2.84
CA LEU A 57 -6.89 -0.26 -2.74
C LEU A 57 -5.75 -0.10 -3.73
N SER A 58 -5.92 0.76 -4.72
CA SER A 58 -4.90 1.13 -5.70
C SER A 58 -4.49 2.59 -5.52
N ILE A 59 -3.19 2.83 -5.35
CA ILE A 59 -2.59 4.17 -5.29
C ILE A 59 -1.42 4.17 -6.27
N CYS A 60 -1.64 4.65 -7.49
CA CYS A 60 -0.66 4.55 -8.56
C CYS A 60 -0.40 5.86 -9.29
N ASN A 61 0.87 6.08 -9.66
CA ASN A 61 1.32 7.24 -10.41
C ASN A 61 0.85 8.56 -9.77
N THR A 62 1.20 8.74 -8.49
CA THR A 62 0.94 9.96 -7.70
C THR A 62 2.24 10.64 -7.28
N GLY A 63 2.15 11.83 -6.70
CA GLY A 63 3.28 12.60 -6.18
C GLY A 63 3.64 12.31 -4.73
N ILE A 64 3.02 11.32 -4.09
CA ILE A 64 3.22 11.06 -2.66
C ILE A 64 4.67 10.65 -2.36
N GLN A 65 5.20 11.19 -1.27
CA GLN A 65 6.60 10.99 -0.87
C GLN A 65 6.76 10.00 0.30
N LYS A 66 5.64 9.64 0.93
CA LYS A 66 5.59 8.71 2.05
C LYS A 66 4.62 7.59 1.72
N LEU A 67 4.92 6.40 2.21
CA LEU A 67 4.00 5.28 2.14
C LEU A 67 2.70 5.66 2.87
N PRO A 68 1.53 5.49 2.24
CA PRO A 68 0.25 5.81 2.88
C PRO A 68 0.01 4.93 4.10
N ASP A 69 -0.58 5.51 5.15
CA ASP A 69 -0.94 4.76 6.36
C ASP A 69 -2.18 3.90 6.10
N VAL A 70 -1.95 2.59 6.02
CA VAL A 70 -2.99 1.56 5.82
C VAL A 70 -3.26 0.75 7.09
N THR A 71 -2.65 1.12 8.22
CA THR A 71 -2.68 0.32 9.47
C THR A 71 -4.03 0.29 10.16
N ARG A 72 -4.96 1.14 9.70
CA ARG A 72 -6.31 1.29 10.26
C ARG A 72 -7.43 0.89 9.31
N ILE A 73 -7.10 0.22 8.20
CA ILE A 73 -8.10 -0.27 7.24
C ILE A 73 -9.00 -1.33 7.90
N PHE A 74 -8.40 -2.32 8.57
CA PHE A 74 -9.11 -3.44 9.21
C PHE A 74 -10.09 -4.17 8.27
N SER A 75 -9.67 -4.41 7.02
CA SER A 75 -10.51 -5.14 6.07
C SER A 75 -10.74 -6.58 6.55
N ALA A 76 -11.99 -7.03 6.46
CA ALA A 76 -12.41 -8.40 6.74
C ALA A 76 -12.56 -9.24 5.46
N GLU A 77 -12.19 -8.69 4.31
CA GLU A 77 -12.34 -9.38 3.03
C GLU A 77 -11.19 -10.37 2.79
N PHE A 78 -11.56 -11.55 2.27
CA PHE A 78 -10.59 -12.54 1.82
C PHE A 78 -9.87 -12.03 0.57
N ASN A 79 -8.57 -12.30 0.48
CA ASN A 79 -7.75 -11.91 -0.66
C ASN A 79 -7.77 -10.39 -0.92
N PHE A 80 -7.62 -9.60 0.14
CA PHE A 80 -7.45 -8.15 0.05
C PHE A 80 -6.23 -7.81 -0.83
N ILE A 81 -6.38 -6.87 -1.75
CA ILE A 81 -5.31 -6.43 -2.65
C ILE A 81 -4.96 -4.97 -2.32
N LEU A 82 -3.71 -4.75 -1.94
CA LEU A 82 -3.11 -3.43 -1.89
C LEU A 82 -2.13 -3.28 -3.05
N GLU A 83 -2.40 -2.31 -3.91
CA GLU A 83 -1.56 -1.98 -5.05
C GLU A 83 -1.02 -0.55 -4.91
N ILE A 84 0.28 -0.43 -4.73
CA ILE A 84 1.01 0.83 -4.71
C ILE A 84 2.02 0.73 -5.84
N CYS A 85 1.83 1.49 -6.91
CA CYS A 85 2.64 1.35 -8.11
C CYS A 85 3.04 2.69 -8.74
N ASP A 86 4.21 2.74 -9.36
CA ASP A 86 4.70 3.92 -10.07
C ASP A 86 4.75 5.22 -9.23
N ASN A 87 4.84 5.11 -7.88
CA ASN A 87 5.05 6.27 -7.01
C ASN A 87 6.55 6.48 -6.80
N LEU A 88 7.15 7.25 -7.70
CA LEU A 88 8.60 7.43 -7.82
C LEU A 88 9.25 8.15 -6.63
N HIS A 89 8.45 8.80 -5.77
CA HIS A 89 8.95 9.57 -4.64
C HIS A 89 8.84 8.87 -3.29
N ILE A 90 8.26 7.65 -3.23
CA ILE A 90 8.24 6.86 -2.01
C ILE A 90 9.52 6.03 -1.94
N THR A 91 10.41 6.36 -1.01
CA THR A 91 11.76 5.76 -0.95
C THR A 91 11.90 4.66 0.09
N THR A 92 10.94 4.49 1.00
CA THR A 92 11.10 3.56 2.13
C THR A 92 9.79 2.85 2.45
N ILE A 93 9.89 1.55 2.72
CA ILE A 93 8.84 0.79 3.42
C ILE A 93 9.23 0.73 4.91
N PRO A 94 8.54 1.46 5.80
CA PRO A 94 8.87 1.49 7.22
C PRO A 94 8.46 0.20 7.93
N GLY A 95 9.02 -0.02 9.12
CA GLY A 95 8.59 -1.10 10.02
C GLY A 95 7.09 -1.01 10.35
N ASN A 96 6.41 -2.16 10.40
CA ASN A 96 4.97 -2.29 10.67
C ASN A 96 4.05 -1.52 9.70
N ALA A 97 4.52 -1.18 8.50
CA ALA A 97 3.79 -0.40 7.50
C ALA A 97 2.38 -0.95 7.17
N PHE A 98 2.24 -2.27 7.24
CA PHE A 98 1.04 -3.00 6.81
C PHE A 98 0.29 -3.67 7.98
N GLN A 99 0.71 -3.42 9.21
CA GLN A 99 0.11 -4.05 10.39
C GLN A 99 -1.35 -3.58 10.56
N GLY A 100 -2.30 -4.51 10.63
CA GLY A 100 -3.72 -4.18 10.83
C GLY A 100 -4.48 -3.78 9.56
N MET A 101 -3.85 -3.85 8.37
CA MET A 101 -4.56 -3.52 7.13
C MET A 101 -5.72 -4.47 6.82
N ASN A 102 -5.56 -5.76 7.14
CA ASN A 102 -6.58 -6.78 6.93
C ASN A 102 -6.47 -7.88 8.01
N ASN A 103 -7.57 -8.57 8.27
CA ASN A 103 -7.64 -9.66 9.25
C ASN A 103 -7.42 -11.05 8.62
N GLU A 104 -7.43 -11.13 7.29
CA GLU A 104 -7.37 -12.37 6.51
C GLU A 104 -6.06 -12.43 5.70
N SER A 105 -6.09 -13.03 4.51
CA SER A 105 -4.98 -13.07 3.57
C SER A 105 -4.97 -11.86 2.62
N ALA A 106 -3.77 -11.40 2.25
CA ALA A 106 -3.59 -10.27 1.34
C ALA A 106 -2.56 -10.55 0.22
N THR A 107 -2.73 -9.83 -0.89
CA THR A 107 -1.72 -9.69 -1.95
C THR A 107 -1.21 -8.25 -1.96
N LEU A 108 0.11 -8.09 -1.79
CA LEU A 108 0.77 -6.79 -1.87
C LEU A 108 1.45 -6.64 -3.23
N LYS A 109 0.97 -5.67 -4.02
CA LYS A 109 1.58 -5.28 -5.29
C LYS A 109 2.27 -3.93 -5.10
N LEU A 110 3.57 -3.96 -4.89
CA LEU A 110 4.40 -2.82 -4.49
C LEU A 110 5.47 -2.52 -5.55
N TYR A 111 5.12 -2.60 -6.83
CA TYR A 111 6.07 -2.58 -7.96
C TYR A 111 6.28 -1.18 -8.56
N GLY A 112 7.43 -0.96 -9.20
CA GLY A 112 7.69 0.27 -9.96
C GLY A 112 7.80 1.56 -9.12
N ASN A 113 7.91 1.45 -7.79
CA ASN A 113 8.03 2.62 -6.91
C ASN A 113 9.48 3.10 -6.78
N GLY A 114 9.64 4.23 -6.10
CA GLY A 114 10.94 4.82 -5.77
C GLY A 114 11.70 4.12 -4.63
N PHE A 115 11.28 2.93 -4.18
CA PHE A 115 11.83 2.32 -2.96
C PHE A 115 13.35 2.14 -3.06
N GLU A 116 14.04 2.48 -1.98
CA GLU A 116 15.48 2.31 -1.78
C GLU A 116 15.77 1.33 -0.64
N GLU A 117 14.94 1.36 0.42
CA GLU A 117 15.08 0.55 1.61
C GLU A 117 13.75 -0.06 2.09
N ILE A 118 13.79 -1.33 2.48
CA ILE A 118 12.75 -2.01 3.27
C ILE A 118 13.30 -2.26 4.68
N GLN A 119 12.66 -1.66 5.67
CA GLN A 119 13.10 -1.72 7.06
C GLN A 119 12.76 -3.04 7.76
N SER A 120 13.34 -3.27 8.93
CA SER A 120 13.01 -4.41 9.78
C SER A 120 11.53 -4.43 10.12
N HIS A 121 10.91 -5.61 10.15
CA HIS A 121 9.50 -5.81 10.51
C HIS A 121 8.52 -5.04 9.60
N ALA A 122 8.92 -4.65 8.38
CA ALA A 122 8.06 -3.94 7.43
C ALA A 122 6.72 -4.64 7.19
N PHE A 123 6.73 -5.97 7.11
CA PHE A 123 5.56 -6.80 6.86
C PHE A 123 5.04 -7.52 8.11
N ASN A 124 5.47 -7.09 9.31
CA ASN A 124 5.07 -7.72 10.56
C ASN A 124 3.54 -7.70 10.78
N GLY A 125 2.99 -8.82 11.24
CA GLY A 125 1.56 -8.97 11.51
C GLY A 125 0.69 -9.11 10.26
N THR A 126 1.28 -9.40 9.10
CA THR A 126 0.55 -9.65 7.85
C THR A 126 0.44 -11.14 7.53
N THR A 127 -0.62 -11.53 6.83
CA THR A 127 -0.74 -12.86 6.21
C THR A 127 -0.77 -12.66 4.69
N LEU A 128 0.31 -13.03 4.01
CA LEU A 128 0.51 -12.73 2.60
C LEU A 128 0.38 -13.98 1.73
N ILE A 129 -0.40 -13.86 0.66
CA ILE A 129 -0.39 -14.84 -0.45
C ILE A 129 0.80 -14.54 -1.36
N SER A 130 0.95 -13.27 -1.74
CA SER A 130 1.99 -12.81 -2.66
C SER A 130 2.50 -11.42 -2.27
N LEU A 131 3.80 -11.21 -2.46
CA LEU A 131 4.48 -9.93 -2.33
C LEU A 131 5.25 -9.65 -3.63
N ASP A 132 4.77 -8.69 -4.40
CA ASP A 132 5.39 -8.23 -5.64
C ASP A 132 6.12 -6.91 -5.40
N LEU A 133 7.45 -6.94 -5.45
CA LEU A 133 8.38 -5.83 -5.31
C LEU A 133 9.15 -5.59 -6.62
N LYS A 134 8.68 -6.11 -7.76
CA LYS A 134 9.42 -5.99 -9.01
C LYS A 134 9.53 -4.55 -9.49
N GLU A 135 10.49 -4.30 -10.38
CA GLU A 135 10.69 -3.00 -11.02
C GLU A 135 10.98 -1.84 -10.04
N ASN A 136 11.23 -2.10 -8.75
CA ASN A 136 11.78 -1.12 -7.82
C ASN A 136 13.28 -0.96 -8.08
N LYS A 137 13.61 -0.25 -9.17
CA LYS A 137 14.97 -0.12 -9.73
C LYS A 137 15.97 0.56 -8.80
N ASN A 138 15.54 1.13 -7.68
CA ASN A 138 16.40 1.75 -6.70
C ASN A 138 16.48 0.96 -5.38
N LEU A 139 15.73 -0.13 -5.25
CA LEU A 139 15.67 -0.91 -4.02
C LEU A 139 16.99 -1.67 -3.86
N ARG A 140 17.81 -1.22 -2.91
CA ARG A 140 19.17 -1.74 -2.67
C ARG A 140 19.29 -2.48 -1.36
N LYS A 141 18.42 -2.15 -0.39
CA LYS A 141 18.48 -2.71 0.95
C LYS A 141 17.13 -3.29 1.36
N MET A 142 17.14 -4.55 1.74
CA MET A 142 16.06 -5.18 2.48
C MET A 142 16.64 -5.70 3.79
N HIS A 143 16.11 -5.27 4.92
CA HIS A 143 16.58 -5.76 6.21
C HIS A 143 16.28 -7.26 6.35
N ASN A 144 17.19 -8.05 6.95
CA ASN A 144 17.02 -9.50 7.15
C ASN A 144 15.76 -9.87 7.97
N ASP A 145 15.24 -8.91 8.73
CA ASP A 145 14.03 -9.05 9.55
C ASP A 145 12.81 -8.39 8.90
N ALA A 146 12.87 -7.95 7.64
CA ALA A 146 11.78 -7.25 6.96
C ALA A 146 10.48 -8.07 6.96
N LEU A 147 10.60 -9.39 6.79
CA LEU A 147 9.50 -10.36 6.80
C LEU A 147 9.25 -10.98 8.18
N ARG A 148 9.99 -10.57 9.22
CA ARG A 148 9.81 -11.12 10.57
C ARG A 148 8.42 -10.79 11.10
N GLY A 149 7.67 -11.82 11.48
CA GLY A 149 6.28 -11.70 11.95
C GLY A 149 5.23 -11.68 10.83
N ALA A 150 5.62 -11.80 9.56
CA ALA A 150 4.70 -12.10 8.46
C ALA A 150 4.45 -13.62 8.38
N THR A 151 3.24 -14.01 7.98
CA THR A 151 2.92 -15.37 7.54
C THR A 151 2.88 -15.39 6.01
N GLY A 152 3.57 -16.34 5.37
CA GLY A 152 3.86 -16.27 3.93
C GLY A 152 5.06 -15.35 3.64
N PRO A 153 5.16 -14.72 2.45
CA PRO A 153 4.35 -14.95 1.25
C PRO A 153 4.66 -16.30 0.58
N ASN A 154 3.73 -16.83 -0.23
CA ASN A 154 3.98 -18.01 -1.06
C ASN A 154 4.78 -17.65 -2.33
N VAL A 155 4.65 -16.40 -2.78
CA VAL A 155 5.36 -15.86 -3.93
C VAL A 155 5.99 -14.53 -3.53
N LEU A 156 7.30 -14.41 -3.71
CA LEU A 156 8.05 -13.18 -3.54
C LEU A 156 8.70 -12.83 -4.89
N ASP A 157 8.21 -11.78 -5.54
CA ASP A 157 8.81 -11.28 -6.78
C ASP A 157 9.67 -10.04 -6.46
N ILE A 158 10.98 -10.18 -6.63
CA ILE A 158 11.97 -9.10 -6.44
C ILE A 158 12.75 -8.84 -7.74
N SER A 159 12.19 -9.25 -8.88
CA SER A 159 12.81 -9.05 -10.19
C SER A 159 13.00 -7.57 -10.51
N SER A 160 14.04 -7.22 -11.27
CA SER A 160 14.35 -5.83 -11.63
C SER A 160 14.53 -4.88 -10.43
N THR A 161 15.03 -5.39 -9.30
CA THR A 161 15.51 -4.59 -8.16
C THR A 161 17.04 -4.44 -8.18
N LYS A 162 17.62 -3.67 -7.25
CA LYS A 162 19.06 -3.55 -7.06
C LYS A 162 19.52 -4.20 -5.74
N LEU A 163 18.77 -5.17 -5.23
CA LEU A 163 19.15 -5.89 -4.02
C LEU A 163 20.44 -6.68 -4.27
N GLU A 164 21.43 -6.48 -3.41
CA GLU A 164 22.71 -7.18 -3.49
C GLU A 164 22.75 -8.43 -2.60
N ALA A 165 21.85 -8.51 -1.61
CA ALA A 165 21.69 -9.62 -0.68
C ALA A 165 20.24 -9.70 -0.16
N LEU A 166 19.87 -10.87 0.39
CA LEU A 166 18.61 -11.15 1.09
C LEU A 166 18.87 -11.47 2.56
#